data_AF-A0A2A2JHS5-F1
#
_entry.id   AF-A0A2A2JHS5-F1
#
_cell.length_a   1.000
_cell.length_b   1.000
_cell.length_c   1.000
_cell.angle_alpha   90.00
_cell.angle_beta   90.00
_cell.angle_gamma   90.00
#
_symmetry.space_group_name_H-M   'P 1'
#
loop_
_entity.id
_entity.type
_entity.pdbx_description
1 polymer ?
#
loop_
_entity_poly.entity_id
_entity_poly.type
_entity_poly.pdbx_seq_one_letter_code
_entity_poly.pdbx_strand_id
1 'polypeptide(L)'
;MKVGFQTGICILLNYLQQLTPVCQQHWFYTFIKRYETALTNFYNYMHFVLKSDKPCGLCSYKQSCGYGGDKKCNVSPFTIPGGRPVIPFYVAERVCSAKDLDGHSQVDSCEVDYNLLLENGGECKLWPSNRVDLSSVEPAFREHINGLEWYSCAVQTKKFRKGVGARAKYRTEKVCRCCCFPFKPNPVTFKCEHPKGSPVAPGLEYIKQELEDGGYFP
;
A
#
# COMPACT_ATOMS: atom_id res chain seq x y z
N MET A 1 -8.85 -6.21 33.97
CA MET A 1 -9.13 -6.76 32.63
C MET A 1 -8.14 -6.16 31.65
N LYS A 2 -7.15 -6.92 31.18
CA LYS A 2 -6.23 -6.49 30.12
C LYS A 2 -6.95 -6.68 28.78
N VAL A 3 -7.45 -5.60 28.20
CA VAL A 3 -8.08 -5.62 26.86
C VAL A 3 -6.94 -5.69 25.84
N GLY A 4 -6.71 -6.87 25.28
CA GLY A 4 -5.70 -7.10 24.26
C GLY A 4 -6.06 -6.37 22.98
N PHE A 5 -5.11 -5.60 22.44
CA PHE A 5 -5.21 -4.97 21.12
C PHE A 5 -5.45 -6.03 20.04
N GLN A 6 -6.63 -6.03 19.44
CA GLN A 6 -6.97 -6.90 18.32
C GLN A 6 -6.42 -6.29 17.02
N THR A 7 -5.22 -6.72 16.61
CA THR A 7 -4.56 -6.23 15.40
C THR A 7 -5.12 -6.89 14.14
N GLY A 8 -5.43 -6.08 13.11
CA GLY A 8 -5.81 -6.56 11.77
C GLY A 8 -4.68 -7.35 11.06
N ILE A 9 -5.08 -8.17 10.10
CA ILE A 9 -4.18 -9.03 9.31
C ILE A 9 -3.45 -8.19 8.24
N CYS A 10 -2.12 -8.31 8.18
CA CYS A 10 -1.27 -7.66 7.18
C CYS A 10 -1.33 -8.38 5.82
N ILE A 11 -2.46 -8.37 5.12
CA ILE A 11 -2.58 -9.04 3.80
C ILE A 11 -3.29 -8.11 2.81
N LEU A 12 -2.97 -8.24 1.52
CA LEU A 12 -3.71 -7.70 0.38
C LEU A 12 -5.13 -8.33 0.21
N LEU A 13 -5.83 -8.63 1.31
CA LEU A 13 -7.23 -9.06 1.27
C LEU A 13 -8.16 -7.85 1.10
N ASN A 14 -9.44 -8.08 0.83
CA ASN A 14 -10.43 -7.01 0.89
C ASN A 14 -10.37 -6.35 2.28
N TYR A 15 -10.24 -5.02 2.32
CA TYR A 15 -10.12 -4.22 3.54
C TYR A 15 -11.14 -4.62 4.63
N LEU A 16 -12.40 -4.84 4.25
CA LEU A 16 -13.46 -5.17 5.23
C LEU A 16 -13.25 -6.53 5.89
N GLN A 17 -12.56 -7.46 5.22
CA GLN A 17 -12.26 -8.79 5.72
C GLN A 17 -11.04 -8.79 6.67
N GLN A 18 -10.18 -7.77 6.59
CA GLN A 18 -9.01 -7.63 7.46
C GLN A 18 -9.35 -7.09 8.86
N LEU A 19 -10.55 -6.51 9.00
CA LEU A 19 -11.02 -5.93 10.26
C LEU A 19 -11.54 -7.03 11.19
N THR A 20 -11.18 -6.94 12.47
CA THR A 20 -11.62 -7.94 13.46
C THR A 20 -13.14 -7.86 13.69
N PRO A 21 -13.79 -8.93 14.20
CA PRO A 21 -15.23 -8.92 14.45
C PRO A 21 -15.70 -7.75 15.34
N VAL A 22 -14.87 -7.32 16.29
CA VAL A 22 -15.16 -6.15 17.14
C VAL A 22 -15.18 -4.86 16.32
N CYS A 23 -14.22 -4.70 15.40
CA CYS A 23 -14.18 -3.56 14.49
C CYS A 23 -15.38 -3.51 13.53
N GLN A 24 -15.86 -4.68 13.11
CA GLN A 24 -17.02 -4.81 12.23
C GLN A 24 -18.35 -4.40 12.90
N GLN A 25 -18.39 -4.26 14.22
CA GLN A 25 -19.57 -3.79 14.96
C GLN A 25 -19.60 -2.26 15.13
N HIS A 26 -18.54 -1.55 14.74
CA HIS A 26 -18.42 -0.11 14.95
C HIS A 26 -19.13 0.70 13.84
N TRP A 27 -19.68 1.86 14.18
CA TRP A 27 -20.42 2.72 13.24
C TRP A 27 -19.59 3.11 12.00
N PHE A 28 -18.29 3.31 12.19
CA PHE A 28 -17.36 3.62 11.10
C PHE A 28 -17.27 2.46 10.09
N TYR A 29 -17.28 1.21 10.56
CA TYR A 29 -17.31 0.06 9.66
C TYR A 29 -18.61 0.03 8.87
N THR A 30 -19.76 0.23 9.52
CA THR A 30 -21.07 0.32 8.83
C THR A 30 -21.07 1.41 7.76
N PHE A 31 -20.43 2.56 8.05
CA PHE A 31 -20.27 3.64 7.10
C PHE A 31 -19.39 3.25 5.91
N ILE A 32 -18.20 2.66 6.13
CA ILE A 32 -17.31 2.26 5.03
C ILE A 32 -17.89 1.11 4.21
N LYS A 33 -18.67 0.22 4.83
CA LYS A 33 -19.30 -0.92 4.14
C LYS A 33 -20.19 -0.51 2.96
N ARG A 34 -20.76 0.69 2.96
CA ARG A 34 -21.50 1.21 1.79
C ARG A 34 -20.64 1.38 0.53
N TYR A 35 -19.32 1.45 0.69
CA TYR A 35 -18.33 1.56 -0.38
C TYR A 35 -17.63 0.23 -0.70
N GLU A 36 -18.13 -0.89 -0.18
CA GLU A 36 -17.55 -2.24 -0.36
C GLU A 36 -17.30 -2.58 -1.84
N THR A 37 -18.23 -2.23 -2.73
CA THR A 37 -18.07 -2.45 -4.18
C THR A 37 -16.88 -1.70 -4.75
N ALA A 38 -16.76 -0.39 -4.49
CA ALA A 38 -15.65 0.42 -4.95
C ALA A 38 -14.31 -0.04 -4.38
N LEU A 39 -14.27 -0.40 -3.10
CA LEU A 39 -13.08 -0.97 -2.45
C LEU A 39 -12.68 -2.29 -3.12
N THR A 40 -13.64 -3.17 -3.37
CA THR A 40 -13.41 -4.47 -4.04
C THR A 40 -12.87 -4.26 -5.45
N ASN A 41 -13.45 -3.34 -6.22
CA ASN A 41 -12.97 -2.98 -7.56
C ASN A 41 -11.52 -2.49 -7.54
N PHE A 42 -11.18 -1.66 -6.56
CA PHE A 42 -9.81 -1.17 -6.37
C PHE A 42 -8.82 -2.29 -6.05
N TYR A 43 -9.13 -3.18 -5.10
CA TYR A 43 -8.24 -4.30 -4.76
C TYR A 43 -8.10 -5.30 -5.92
N ASN A 44 -9.18 -5.57 -6.66
CA ASN A 44 -9.13 -6.40 -7.86
C ASN A 44 -8.20 -5.80 -8.93
N TYR A 45 -8.25 -4.48 -9.10
CA TYR A 45 -7.33 -3.77 -9.99
C TYR A 45 -5.87 -3.91 -9.52
N MET A 46 -5.59 -3.73 -8.23
CA MET A 46 -4.23 -3.88 -7.69
C MET A 46 -3.68 -5.29 -7.91
N HIS A 47 -4.46 -6.32 -7.61
CA HIS A 47 -4.10 -7.71 -7.89
C HIS A 47 -3.86 -7.98 -9.39
N PHE A 48 -4.63 -7.34 -10.26
CA PHE A 48 -4.49 -7.48 -11.70
C PHE A 48 -3.19 -6.86 -12.26
N VAL A 49 -2.74 -5.73 -11.71
CA VAL A 49 -1.55 -5.03 -12.24
C VAL A 49 -0.24 -5.45 -11.58
N LEU A 50 -0.29 -6.00 -10.36
CA LEU A 50 0.88 -6.50 -9.65
C LEU A 50 1.43 -7.77 -10.32
N LYS A 51 2.76 -7.88 -10.40
CA LYS A 51 3.44 -9.08 -10.93
C LYS A 51 3.70 -10.15 -9.87
N SER A 52 3.47 -9.83 -8.60
CA SER A 52 3.70 -10.75 -7.48
C SER A 52 2.74 -10.45 -6.34
N ASP A 53 2.29 -11.51 -5.68
CA ASP A 53 1.44 -11.43 -4.49
C ASP A 53 2.24 -11.26 -3.19
N LYS A 54 3.58 -11.17 -3.30
CA LYS A 54 4.45 -10.97 -2.13
C LYS A 54 4.25 -9.57 -1.54
N PRO A 55 4.32 -9.42 -0.20
CA PRO A 55 4.32 -8.10 0.43
C PRO A 55 5.43 -7.21 -0.15
N CYS A 56 5.09 -5.97 -0.50
CA CYS A 56 6.00 -5.04 -1.14
C CYS A 56 5.54 -3.60 -0.93
N GLY A 57 6.40 -2.65 -1.30
CA GLY A 57 6.00 -1.25 -1.45
C GLY A 57 5.77 -0.51 -0.13
N LEU A 58 6.00 -1.15 1.03
CA LEU A 58 5.54 -0.65 2.34
C LEU A 58 4.04 -0.31 2.33
N CYS A 59 3.26 -1.13 1.62
CA CYS A 59 1.83 -0.93 1.38
C CYS A 59 0.92 -1.67 2.37
N SER A 60 1.45 -2.63 3.13
CA SER A 60 0.70 -3.37 4.14
C SER A 60 0.75 -2.66 5.49
N TYR A 61 -0.43 -2.36 6.05
CA TYR A 61 -0.60 -1.68 7.33
C TYR A 61 -1.52 -2.48 8.25
N LYS A 62 -1.16 -2.55 9.54
CA LYS A 62 -2.09 -2.98 10.59
C LYS A 62 -3.15 -1.93 10.78
N GLN A 63 -4.40 -2.36 10.69
CA GLN A 63 -5.57 -1.51 10.91
C GLN A 63 -6.01 -1.59 12.37
N SER A 64 -6.50 -0.48 12.90
CA SER A 64 -7.21 -0.39 14.18
C SER A 64 -8.61 0.18 13.95
N CYS A 65 -9.58 -0.20 14.78
CA CYS A 65 -10.92 0.38 14.77
C CYS A 65 -11.20 1.31 15.94
N GLY A 66 -10.19 1.63 16.75
CA GLY A 66 -10.30 2.65 17.78
C GLY A 66 -11.24 2.34 18.95
N TYR A 67 -11.38 1.07 19.32
CA TYR A 67 -12.00 0.70 20.59
C TYR A 67 -11.16 1.27 21.75
N GLY A 68 -11.79 2.07 22.61
CA GLY A 68 -11.14 2.99 23.55
C GLY A 68 -10.06 2.41 24.49
N GLY A 69 -9.14 3.30 24.87
CA GLY A 69 -8.00 3.13 25.77
C GLY A 69 -7.07 4.35 25.68
N ASP A 70 -5.85 4.29 26.23
CA ASP A 70 -4.87 5.39 26.18
C ASP A 70 -4.48 5.80 24.75
N LYS A 71 -4.69 4.90 23.77
CA LYS A 71 -4.63 5.20 22.33
C LYS A 71 -6.01 5.66 21.83
N LYS A 72 -6.38 6.88 22.18
CA LYS A 72 -7.59 7.53 21.66
C LYS A 72 -7.51 7.68 20.14
N CYS A 73 -8.43 7.05 19.40
CA CYS A 73 -8.65 7.31 17.97
C CYS A 73 -9.34 8.66 17.68
N ASN A 74 -9.36 9.56 18.67
CA ASN A 74 -9.77 10.95 18.55
C ASN A 74 -8.78 11.76 17.69
N VAL A 75 -7.59 11.20 17.48
CA VAL A 75 -6.61 11.71 16.55
C VAL A 75 -6.97 11.13 15.19
N SER A 76 -7.89 11.79 14.50
CA SER A 76 -8.10 11.53 13.08
C SER A 76 -6.73 11.59 12.38
N PRO A 77 -6.48 10.85 11.28
CA PRO A 77 -5.36 11.12 10.38
C PRO A 77 -5.27 12.59 9.91
N PHE A 78 -6.27 13.45 10.19
CA PHE A 78 -6.18 14.92 10.15
C PHE A 78 -5.18 15.55 11.14
N THR A 79 -4.59 14.79 12.06
CA THR A 79 -3.76 15.32 13.16
C THR A 79 -2.28 14.94 13.03
N ILE A 80 -1.82 14.52 11.85
CA ILE A 80 -0.39 14.57 11.54
C ILE A 80 -0.03 16.05 11.37
N PRO A 81 0.83 16.65 12.21
CA PRO A 81 1.23 18.04 12.03
C PRO A 81 1.85 18.21 10.63
N GLY A 82 1.19 19.00 9.77
CA GLY A 82 1.65 19.29 8.41
C GLY A 82 1.29 18.26 7.32
N GLY A 83 0.46 17.25 7.60
CA GLY A 83 0.05 16.24 6.61
C GLY A 83 -1.40 16.37 6.14
N ARG A 84 -1.67 16.05 4.86
CA ARG A 84 -3.02 15.60 4.44
C ARG A 84 -3.23 14.15 4.91
N PRO A 85 -4.46 13.75 5.26
CA PRO A 85 -4.74 12.39 5.73
C PRO A 85 -4.24 11.38 4.71
N VAL A 86 -3.45 10.40 5.17
CA VAL A 86 -2.85 9.38 4.31
C VAL A 86 -3.95 8.67 3.53
N ILE A 87 -5.11 8.41 4.17
CA ILE A 87 -6.37 8.09 3.48
C ILE A 87 -7.56 8.38 4.44
N PRO A 88 -8.58 9.19 4.08
CA PRO A 88 -9.68 9.59 4.98
C PRO A 88 -10.66 8.45 5.36
N PHE A 89 -10.46 7.24 4.83
CA PHE A 89 -11.28 6.06 5.07
C PHE A 89 -10.62 5.03 6.01
N TYR A 90 -9.45 5.32 6.56
CA TYR A 90 -8.58 4.34 7.22
C TYR A 90 -8.06 4.83 8.58
N VAL A 91 -7.92 3.91 9.53
CA VAL A 91 -7.14 4.11 10.77
C VAL A 91 -5.99 3.11 10.73
N ALA A 92 -4.94 3.46 9.99
CA ALA A 92 -3.71 2.70 9.95
C ALA A 92 -2.96 2.91 11.28
N GLU A 93 -2.78 1.85 12.06
CA GLU A 93 -2.03 1.90 13.32
C GLU A 93 -0.52 1.93 13.06
N ARG A 94 -0.04 1.04 12.19
CA ARG A 94 1.37 0.99 11.79
C ARG A 94 1.62 0.21 10.51
N VAL A 95 2.71 0.52 9.82
CA VAL A 95 3.26 -0.34 8.75
C VAL A 95 3.57 -1.73 9.31
N CYS A 96 3.29 -2.78 8.54
CA CYS A 96 3.62 -4.15 8.91
C CYS A 96 5.12 -4.41 8.82
N SER A 97 5.69 -5.07 9.82
CA SER A 97 7.09 -5.52 9.77
C SER A 97 7.16 -6.94 9.23
N ALA A 98 8.37 -7.43 8.95
CA ALA A 98 8.60 -8.83 8.57
C ALA A 98 7.99 -9.82 9.59
N LYS A 99 7.96 -9.46 10.88
CA LYS A 99 7.33 -10.27 11.94
C LYS A 99 5.82 -10.41 11.77
N ASP A 100 5.17 -9.43 11.15
CA ASP A 100 3.73 -9.46 10.87
C ASP A 100 3.40 -10.15 9.54
N LEU A 101 4.42 -10.49 8.76
CA LEU A 101 4.35 -10.97 7.39
C LEU A 101 5.09 -12.30 7.21
N ASP A 102 5.09 -13.15 8.25
CA ASP A 102 5.72 -14.48 8.23
C ASP A 102 7.21 -14.46 7.80
N GLY A 103 7.94 -13.42 8.21
CA GLY A 103 9.35 -13.21 7.87
C GLY A 103 9.59 -12.47 6.55
N HIS A 104 8.55 -12.13 5.79
CA HIS A 104 8.69 -11.41 4.54
C HIS A 104 8.78 -9.90 4.76
N SER A 105 9.90 -9.29 4.35
CA SER A 105 9.98 -7.82 4.28
C SER A 105 9.20 -7.28 3.09
N GLN A 106 8.61 -6.10 3.27
CA GLN A 106 7.92 -5.34 2.22
C GLN A 106 8.70 -4.08 1.79
N VAL A 107 10.00 -3.99 2.14
CA VAL A 107 10.88 -2.86 1.77
C VAL A 107 11.15 -2.80 0.27
N ASP A 108 11.18 -3.93 -0.41
CA ASP A 108 11.29 -3.94 -1.87
C ASP A 108 10.03 -3.31 -2.49
N SER A 109 10.24 -2.43 -3.48
CA SER A 109 9.11 -1.83 -4.21
C SER A 109 8.32 -2.88 -4.98
N CYS A 110 7.02 -2.67 -5.13
CA CYS A 110 6.16 -3.57 -5.88
C CYS A 110 6.51 -3.54 -7.37
N GLU A 111 6.66 -4.70 -8.01
CA GLU A 111 6.73 -4.80 -9.48
C GLU A 111 5.32 -4.79 -10.06
N VAL A 112 5.04 -3.80 -10.90
CA VAL A 112 3.76 -3.59 -11.55
C VAL A 112 3.97 -3.63 -13.07
N ASP A 113 3.01 -4.17 -13.81
CA ASP A 113 3.11 -4.25 -15.27
C ASP A 113 3.09 -2.86 -15.93
N TYR A 114 4.17 -2.56 -16.65
CA TYR A 114 4.36 -1.28 -17.30
C TYR A 114 3.31 -0.99 -18.39
N ASN A 115 2.93 -2.00 -19.17
CA ASN A 115 2.00 -1.80 -20.28
C ASN A 115 0.59 -1.55 -19.78
N LEU A 116 0.17 -2.23 -18.71
CA LEU A 116 -1.12 -1.99 -18.07
C LEU A 116 -1.22 -0.57 -17.49
N LEU A 117 -0.12 -0.04 -16.93
CA LEU A 117 -0.10 1.31 -16.36
C LEU A 117 -0.07 2.41 -17.42
N LEU A 118 0.46 2.15 -18.61
CA LEU A 118 0.39 3.13 -19.71
C LEU A 118 -1.06 3.46 -20.09
N GLU A 119 -2.00 2.52 -19.93
CA GLU A 119 -3.43 2.74 -20.18
C GLU A 119 -4.04 3.82 -19.28
N ASN A 120 -3.41 4.13 -18.14
CA ASN A 120 -3.87 5.18 -17.22
C ASN A 120 -3.47 6.60 -17.66
N GLY A 121 -2.82 6.74 -18.81
CA GLY A 121 -2.49 8.03 -19.42
C GLY A 121 -1.16 8.64 -18.95
N GLY A 122 -0.20 7.82 -18.51
CA GLY A 122 1.14 8.28 -18.14
C GLY A 122 2.12 7.14 -17.83
N GLU A 123 3.43 7.41 -17.91
CA GLU A 123 4.45 6.41 -17.59
C GLU A 123 4.41 6.07 -16.09
N CYS A 124 4.21 4.78 -15.77
CA CYS A 124 4.05 4.28 -14.40
C CYS A 124 2.99 4.99 -13.55
N LYS A 125 1.94 5.52 -14.17
CA LYS A 125 0.81 6.10 -13.47
C LYS A 125 -0.11 4.98 -12.97
N LEU A 126 -0.01 4.63 -11.68
CA LEU A 126 -0.82 3.56 -11.08
C LEU A 126 -2.27 4.01 -10.78
N TRP A 127 -2.46 5.29 -10.45
CA TRP A 127 -3.75 5.85 -10.06
C TRP A 127 -3.89 7.29 -10.61
N PRO A 128 -5.11 7.76 -10.97
CA PRO A 128 -6.35 7.01 -11.15
C PRO A 128 -6.33 6.07 -12.37
N SER A 129 -7.25 5.09 -12.38
CA SER A 129 -7.42 4.14 -13.48
C SER A 129 -8.88 4.01 -13.91
N ASN A 130 -9.13 3.97 -15.22
CA ASN A 130 -10.45 3.71 -15.79
C ASN A 130 -10.94 2.27 -15.55
N ARG A 131 -10.06 1.38 -15.08
CA ARG A 131 -10.41 0.00 -14.71
C ARG A 131 -11.04 -0.11 -13.32
N VAL A 132 -11.00 0.94 -12.51
CA VAL A 132 -11.60 0.97 -11.18
C VAL A 132 -12.94 1.70 -11.25
N ASP A 133 -14.03 0.95 -11.20
CA ASP A 133 -15.37 1.53 -11.17
C ASP A 133 -15.69 2.10 -9.76
N LEU A 134 -15.88 3.42 -9.71
CA LEU A 134 -16.28 4.19 -8.53
C LEU A 134 -17.75 4.67 -8.63
N SER A 135 -18.57 4.09 -9.51
CA SER A 135 -19.97 4.44 -9.70
C SER A 135 -20.81 4.34 -8.42
N SER A 136 -20.43 3.45 -7.49
CA SER A 136 -21.07 3.30 -6.18
C SER A 136 -20.70 4.41 -5.18
N VAL A 137 -19.75 5.27 -5.50
CA VAL A 137 -19.33 6.41 -4.66
C VAL A 137 -20.05 7.67 -5.12
N GLU A 138 -20.40 8.59 -4.23
CA GLU A 138 -21.03 9.85 -4.61
C GLU A 138 -20.07 10.75 -5.41
N PRO A 139 -20.53 11.49 -6.45
CA PRO A 139 -19.65 12.25 -7.35
C PRO A 139 -18.65 13.18 -6.67
N ALA A 140 -19.07 13.90 -5.62
CA ALA A 140 -18.20 14.80 -4.86
C ALA A 140 -17.01 14.06 -4.21
N PHE A 141 -17.20 12.82 -3.76
CA PHE A 141 -16.12 12.02 -3.20
C PHE A 141 -15.22 11.39 -4.28
N ARG A 142 -15.74 11.12 -5.48
CA ARG A 142 -14.95 10.55 -6.59
C ARG A 142 -13.80 11.46 -7.00
N GLU A 143 -14.04 12.77 -7.07
CA GLU A 143 -12.99 13.75 -7.40
C GLU A 143 -11.86 13.74 -6.38
N HIS A 144 -12.22 13.68 -5.09
CA HIS A 144 -11.25 13.55 -4.01
C HIS A 144 -10.48 12.23 -4.10
N ILE A 145 -11.15 11.10 -4.36
CA ILE A 145 -10.50 9.79 -4.47
C ILE A 145 -9.53 9.75 -5.65
N ASN A 146 -9.92 10.26 -6.81
CA ASN A 146 -9.06 10.34 -7.99
C ASN A 146 -7.83 11.24 -7.78
N GLY A 147 -7.92 12.24 -6.91
CA GLY A 147 -6.83 13.14 -6.56
C GLY A 147 -5.87 12.64 -5.48
N LEU A 148 -6.04 11.40 -4.99
CA LEU A 148 -5.18 10.86 -3.92
C LEU A 148 -3.84 10.37 -4.46
N GLU A 149 -2.75 10.84 -3.84
CA GLU A 149 -1.38 10.43 -4.15
C GLU A 149 -0.94 9.24 -3.28
N TRP A 150 -1.62 8.11 -3.43
CA TRP A 150 -1.37 6.92 -2.60
C TRP A 150 -0.06 6.19 -2.92
N TYR A 151 0.49 6.40 -4.11
CA TYR A 151 1.63 5.64 -4.62
C TYR A 151 2.63 6.55 -5.33
N SER A 152 3.90 6.22 -5.19
CA SER A 152 4.98 6.77 -5.99
C SER A 152 5.63 5.64 -6.77
N CYS A 153 5.79 5.81 -8.09
CA CYS A 153 6.34 4.78 -8.96
C CYS A 153 7.54 5.28 -9.76
N ALA A 154 8.49 4.39 -10.04
CA ALA A 154 9.64 4.63 -10.91
C ALA A 154 9.75 3.52 -11.97
N VAL A 155 10.28 3.86 -13.15
CA VAL A 155 10.47 2.88 -14.24
C VAL A 155 11.75 2.09 -13.99
N GLN A 156 11.68 0.77 -14.14
CA GLN A 156 12.84 -0.11 -14.19
C GLN A 156 12.90 -0.83 -15.54
N THR A 157 14.08 -0.84 -16.15
CA THR A 157 14.35 -1.64 -17.36
C THR A 157 15.16 -2.88 -16.97
N LYS A 158 14.52 -4.06 -16.98
CA LYS A 158 15.13 -5.35 -16.65
C LYS A 158 15.66 -6.02 -17.92
N LYS A 159 16.88 -6.58 -17.84
CA LYS A 159 17.49 -7.37 -18.92
C LYS A 159 17.50 -8.84 -18.50
N PHE A 160 16.75 -9.67 -19.22
CA PHE A 160 16.69 -11.10 -18.99
C PHE A 160 17.53 -11.84 -20.03
N ARG A 161 18.44 -12.69 -19.56
CA ARG A 161 19.18 -13.62 -20.41
C ARG A 161 18.31 -14.85 -20.66
N LYS A 162 17.95 -15.10 -21.92
CA LYS A 162 17.19 -16.29 -22.34
C LYS A 162 18.10 -17.24 -23.12
N GLY A 163 18.25 -18.47 -22.61
CA GLY A 163 19.10 -19.52 -23.19
C GLY A 163 20.46 -19.68 -22.50
N VAL A 164 21.15 -20.77 -22.82
CA VAL A 164 22.42 -21.18 -22.21
C VAL A 164 23.56 -21.07 -23.24
N GLY A 165 24.76 -20.68 -22.81
CA GLY A 165 25.95 -20.61 -23.66
C GLY A 165 26.02 -19.37 -24.56
N ALA A 166 26.82 -19.46 -25.63
CA ALA A 166 27.17 -18.36 -26.54
C ALA A 166 25.99 -17.83 -27.40
N ARG A 167 24.86 -18.55 -27.44
CA ARG A 167 23.64 -18.15 -28.18
C ARG A 167 22.58 -17.48 -27.29
N ALA A 168 22.93 -17.14 -26.05
CA ALA A 168 21.98 -16.51 -25.15
C ALA A 168 21.52 -15.16 -25.70
N LYS A 169 20.20 -14.99 -25.83
CA LYS A 169 19.58 -13.73 -26.28
C LYS A 169 19.16 -12.92 -25.07
N TYR A 170 19.32 -11.61 -25.14
CA TYR A 170 18.86 -10.69 -24.11
C TYR A 170 17.49 -10.14 -24.49
N ARG A 171 16.50 -10.30 -23.61
CA ARG A 171 15.21 -9.62 -23.72
C ARG A 171 15.19 -8.49 -22.70
N THR A 172 14.79 -7.32 -23.16
CA THR A 172 14.55 -6.16 -22.30
C THR A 172 13.07 -6.10 -21.98
N GLU A 173 12.75 -5.85 -20.72
CA GLU A 173 11.38 -5.68 -20.23
C GLU A 173 11.33 -4.46 -19.30
N LYS A 174 10.34 -3.59 -19.50
CA LYS A 174 10.07 -2.49 -18.57
C LYS A 174 9.06 -2.94 -17.52
N VAL A 175 9.29 -2.54 -16.28
CA VAL A 175 8.35 -2.69 -15.15
C VAL A 175 8.26 -1.38 -14.38
N CYS A 176 7.16 -1.18 -13.69
CA CYS A 176 7.00 -0.07 -12.76
C CYS A 176 7.27 -0.55 -11.34
N ARG A 177 8.05 0.23 -10.59
CA ARG A 177 8.46 -0.04 -9.22
C ARG A 177 7.76 0.94 -8.30
N CYS A 178 6.79 0.48 -7.52
CA CYS A 178 5.89 1.35 -6.77
C CYS A 178 6.02 1.16 -5.25
N CYS A 179 5.93 2.26 -4.51
CA CYS A 179 5.84 2.30 -3.06
C CYS A 179 4.61 3.10 -2.63
N CYS A 180 4.00 2.71 -1.51
CA CYS A 180 2.90 3.44 -0.92
C CYS A 180 3.40 4.71 -0.23
N PHE A 181 2.59 5.77 -0.31
CA PHE A 181 2.83 6.99 0.46
C PHE A 181 2.96 6.66 1.96
N PRO A 182 3.90 7.30 2.69
CA PRO A 182 4.79 8.40 2.29
C PRO A 182 6.13 7.96 1.69
N PHE A 183 6.29 6.69 1.33
CA PHE A 183 7.55 6.15 0.81
C PHE A 183 7.67 6.34 -0.70
N LYS A 184 8.91 6.38 -1.18
CA LYS A 184 9.23 6.49 -2.61
C LYS A 184 10.23 5.42 -3.03
N PRO A 185 10.10 4.86 -4.24
CA PRO A 185 11.07 3.92 -4.77
C PRO A 185 12.37 4.64 -5.08
N ASN A 186 13.49 4.12 -4.59
CA ASN A 186 14.80 4.55 -5.04
C ASN A 186 15.00 4.11 -6.51
N PRO A 187 15.38 5.00 -7.44
CA PRO A 187 15.46 4.68 -8.87
C PRO A 187 16.65 3.76 -9.23
N VAL A 188 17.57 3.51 -8.30
CA VAL A 188 18.73 2.65 -8.49
C VAL A 188 18.53 1.30 -7.81
N THR A 189 18.16 1.31 -6.53
CA THR A 189 18.01 0.06 -5.74
C THR A 189 16.60 -0.53 -5.86
N PHE A 190 15.60 0.28 -6.22
CA PHE A 190 14.18 -0.08 -6.24
C PHE A 190 13.66 -0.58 -4.89
N LYS A 191 14.28 -0.14 -3.80
CA LYS A 191 13.75 -0.26 -2.44
C LYS A 191 12.96 0.99 -2.07
N CYS A 192 11.99 0.85 -1.18
CA CYS A 192 11.20 1.96 -0.68
C CYS A 192 11.98 2.70 0.40
N GLU A 193 12.09 4.00 0.23
CA GLU A 193 12.76 4.90 1.16
C GLU A 193 11.76 5.93 1.70
N HIS A 194 12.02 6.45 2.90
CA HIS A 194 11.26 7.56 3.48
C HIS A 194 12.02 8.87 3.22
N PRO A 195 11.61 9.69 2.24
CA PRO A 195 12.35 10.89 1.89
C PRO A 195 12.27 11.93 3.01
N LYS A 196 13.37 12.65 3.26
CA LYS A 196 13.39 13.77 4.21
C LYS A 196 12.29 14.79 3.89
N GLY A 197 11.54 15.19 4.91
CA GLY A 197 10.41 16.13 4.77
C GLY A 197 9.08 15.48 4.39
N SER A 198 9.05 14.16 4.13
CA SER A 198 7.78 13.44 3.95
C SER A 198 7.08 13.23 5.28
N PRO A 199 5.73 13.15 5.32
CA PRO A 199 5.00 12.86 6.54
C PRO A 199 5.47 11.54 7.18
N VAL A 200 5.50 11.50 8.50
CA VAL A 200 5.93 10.30 9.24
C VAL A 200 4.87 9.22 9.07
N ALA A 201 5.26 8.07 8.53
CA ALA A 201 4.37 6.91 8.45
C ALA A 201 4.06 6.39 9.87
N PRO A 202 2.81 5.98 10.16
CA PRO A 202 2.47 5.35 11.42
C PRO A 202 3.36 4.12 11.69
N GLY A 203 3.97 4.08 12.88
CA GLY A 203 4.83 2.97 13.29
C GLY A 203 6.12 2.81 12.48
N LEU A 204 6.62 3.87 11.86
CA LEU A 204 7.91 3.87 11.14
C LEU A 204 9.05 3.33 12.01
N GLU A 205 9.02 3.57 13.32
CA GLU A 205 9.98 3.05 14.30
C GLU A 205 10.10 1.53 14.33
N TYR A 206 9.04 0.80 13.94
CA TYR A 206 9.04 -0.67 13.94
C TYR A 206 9.72 -1.28 12.71
N ILE A 207 9.98 -0.47 11.68
CA ILE A 207 10.58 -0.92 10.41
C ILE A 207 11.89 -0.18 10.09
N LYS A 208 12.43 0.64 11.01
CA LYS A 208 13.69 1.37 10.80
C LYS A 208 14.84 0.45 10.41
N GLN A 209 14.99 -0.66 11.15
CA GLN A 209 16.02 -1.64 10.87
C GLN A 209 15.81 -2.31 9.50
N GLU A 210 14.56 -2.61 9.11
CA GLU A 210 14.24 -3.12 7.77
C GLU A 210 14.63 -2.15 6.65
N LEU A 211 14.42 -0.85 6.87
CA LEU A 211 14.80 0.19 5.93
C LEU A 211 16.32 0.35 5.83
N GLU A 212 17.04 0.27 6.95
CA GLU A 212 18.51 0.41 7.03
C GLU A 212 19.23 -0.82 6.46
N ASP A 213 18.78 -2.02 6.81
CA ASP A 213 19.36 -3.29 6.35
C ASP A 213 18.88 -3.66 4.92
N GLY A 214 17.98 -2.86 4.35
CA GLY A 214 17.40 -3.09 3.04
C GLY A 214 16.61 -4.40 2.95
N GLY A 215 15.92 -4.80 4.01
CA GLY A 215 15.05 -5.98 4.03
C GLY A 215 15.73 -7.33 4.17
N TYR A 216 17.02 -7.41 4.53
CA TYR A 216 17.69 -8.67 4.84
C TYR A 216 17.54 -9.01 6.33
N PHE A 217 16.69 -9.98 6.66
CA PHE A 217 16.59 -10.56 8.01
C PHE A 217 17.06 -12.03 7.95
N PRO A 218 17.99 -12.46 8.83
CA PRO A 218 18.41 -13.86 8.92
C PRO A 218 17.30 -14.77 9.46
#